data_AF-A0A7X7UY45-F1
#
_entry.id   AF-A0A7X7UY45-F1
#
_cell.length_a   1.000
_cell.length_b   1.000
_cell.length_c   1.000
_cell.angle_alpha   90.00
_cell.angle_beta   90.00
_cell.angle_gamma   90.00
#
_symmetry.space_group_name_H-M   'P 1'
#
loop_
_entity.id
_entity.type
_entity.pdbx_description
1 polymer ?
#
loop_
_entity_poly.entity_id
_entity_poly.type
_entity_poly.pdbx_seq_one_letter_code
_entity_poly.pdbx_strand_id
1 'polypeptide(L)'
;MKPSVTENHVNNIVNDKTVFWEYYKARYPAFNNSNIFKRDLQYAVKRYLEFKGIKAAFSESDQIAEQVLSRFIKEGILKPLDNNTFRLSLESN
;
A
#
# COMPACT_ATOMS: atom_id res chain seq x y z
N MET A 1 -17.40 -0.25 -17.97
CA MET A 1 -17.27 1.03 -17.23
C MET A 1 -15.78 1.29 -17.04
N LYS A 2 -15.26 2.48 -17.40
CA LYS A 2 -13.82 2.77 -17.20
C LYS A 2 -13.55 2.95 -15.70
N PRO A 3 -12.45 2.38 -15.15
CA PRO A 3 -12.09 2.59 -13.76
C PRO A 3 -11.85 4.08 -13.47
N SER A 4 -12.17 4.50 -12.23
CA SER A 4 -11.86 5.86 -11.75
C SER A 4 -10.34 6.09 -11.74
N VAL A 5 -9.92 7.35 -11.74
CA VAL A 5 -8.48 7.71 -11.64
C VAL A 5 -7.86 7.07 -10.39
N THR A 6 -8.57 7.10 -9.27
CA THR A 6 -8.20 6.43 -8.01
C THR A 6 -8.00 4.92 -8.20
N GLU A 7 -8.93 4.23 -8.85
CA GLU A 7 -8.83 2.79 -9.10
C GLU A 7 -7.64 2.45 -10.01
N ASN A 8 -7.30 3.31 -10.99
CA ASN A 8 -6.10 3.13 -11.81
C ASN A 8 -4.82 3.19 -10.96
N HIS A 9 -4.74 4.15 -10.03
CA HIS A 9 -3.58 4.28 -9.15
C HIS A 9 -3.47 3.12 -8.14
N VAL A 10 -4.59 2.64 -7.61
CA VAL A 10 -4.64 1.43 -6.79
C VAL A 10 -4.11 0.23 -7.59
N ASN A 11 -4.60 0.03 -8.81
CA ASN A 11 -4.17 -1.07 -9.67
C ASN A 11 -2.68 -0.98 -10.03
N ASN A 12 -2.14 0.22 -10.29
CA ASN A 12 -0.71 0.41 -10.51
C ASN A 12 0.13 -0.05 -9.31
N ILE A 13 -0.34 0.18 -8.08
CA ILE A 13 0.37 -0.24 -6.86
C ILE A 13 0.24 -1.75 -6.64
N VAL A 14 -0.98 -2.29 -6.78
CA VAL A 14 -1.27 -3.71 -6.49
C VAL A 14 -0.66 -4.64 -7.53
N ASN A 15 -0.67 -4.25 -8.81
CA ASN A 15 -0.05 -5.05 -9.89
C ASN A 15 1.48 -5.06 -9.77
N ASP A 16 2.09 -3.93 -9.36
CA ASP A 16 3.52 -3.82 -9.08
C ASP A 16 3.87 -4.07 -7.60
N LYS A 17 3.08 -4.90 -6.88
CA LYS A 17 3.21 -5.04 -5.41
C LYS A 17 4.62 -5.36 -4.94
N THR A 18 5.39 -6.16 -5.67
CA THR A 18 6.78 -6.48 -5.34
C THR A 18 7.63 -5.21 -5.29
N VAL A 19 7.55 -4.37 -6.32
CA VAL A 19 8.28 -3.11 -6.41
C VAL A 19 7.81 -2.12 -5.34
N PHE A 20 6.51 -2.08 -5.07
CA PHE A 20 5.97 -1.27 -3.97
C PHE A 20 6.54 -1.70 -2.62
N TRP A 21 6.59 -2.99 -2.33
CA TRP A 21 7.12 -3.50 -1.06
C TRP A 21 8.63 -3.32 -0.94
N GLU A 22 9.40 -3.42 -2.02
CA GLU A 22 10.82 -3.04 -2.03
C GLU A 22 11.00 -1.55 -1.73
N TYR A 23 10.20 -0.70 -2.37
CA TYR A 23 10.18 0.74 -2.13
C TYR A 23 9.84 1.09 -0.68
N TYR A 24 8.85 0.37 -0.10
CA TYR A 24 8.44 0.49 1.29
C TYR A 24 9.59 0.09 2.23
N LYS A 25 10.17 -1.10 2.03
CA LYS A 25 11.25 -1.65 2.88
C LYS A 25 12.52 -0.80 2.88
N ALA A 26 12.79 -0.06 1.80
CA ALA A 26 13.89 0.88 1.73
C ALA A 26 13.73 2.11 2.65
N ARG A 27 12.51 2.36 3.17
CA ARG A 27 12.18 3.56 3.97
C ARG A 27 11.65 3.23 5.36
N TYR A 28 11.03 2.05 5.50
CA TYR A 28 10.40 1.58 6.72
C TYR A 28 10.92 0.18 7.03
N PRO A 29 11.34 -0.13 8.26
CA PRO A 29 11.78 -1.46 8.63
C PRO A 29 10.61 -2.45 8.53
N ALA A 30 10.54 -3.20 7.43
CA ALA A 30 9.51 -4.18 7.18
C ALA A 30 10.12 -5.52 6.74
N PHE A 31 9.75 -6.57 7.44
CA PHE A 31 10.19 -7.94 7.23
C PHE A 31 9.05 -8.89 7.59
N ASN A 32 9.22 -10.18 7.37
CA ASN A 32 8.14 -11.12 7.67
C ASN A 32 7.72 -11.00 9.15
N ASN A 33 6.41 -10.93 9.42
CA ASN A 33 5.82 -10.69 10.74
C ASN A 33 6.05 -9.30 11.36
N SER A 34 6.64 -8.34 10.65
CA SER A 34 6.74 -6.97 11.18
C SER A 34 5.38 -6.29 11.25
N ASN A 35 5.23 -5.34 12.17
CA ASN A 35 4.09 -4.44 12.21
C ASN A 35 4.20 -3.39 11.09
N ILE A 36 3.09 -3.17 10.41
CA ILE A 36 2.87 -2.16 9.37
C ILE A 36 1.80 -1.22 9.92
N PHE A 37 2.18 0.03 10.13
CA PHE A 37 1.25 1.04 10.61
C PHE A 37 0.53 1.67 9.42
N LYS A 38 -0.77 1.89 9.58
CA LYS A 38 -1.64 2.52 8.59
C LYS A 38 -1.05 3.82 8.04
N ARG A 39 -0.52 4.65 8.94
CA ARG A 39 0.07 5.96 8.60
C ARG A 39 1.35 5.82 7.76
N ASP A 40 2.19 4.83 8.05
CA ASP A 40 3.40 4.56 7.26
C ASP A 40 3.03 4.09 5.86
N LEU A 41 2.01 3.24 5.74
CA LEU A 41 1.46 2.81 4.44
C LEU A 41 0.88 3.98 3.65
N GLN A 42 0.12 4.88 4.29
CA GLN A 42 -0.41 6.10 3.65
C GLN A 42 0.71 6.97 3.07
N TYR A 43 1.75 7.23 3.87
CA TYR A 43 2.91 7.99 3.40
C TYR A 43 3.69 7.25 2.30
N ALA A 44 3.83 5.94 2.40
CA ALA A 44 4.51 5.13 1.40
C ALA A 44 3.76 5.16 0.05
N VAL A 45 2.43 5.01 0.06
CA VAL A 45 1.58 5.10 -1.13
C VAL A 45 1.74 6.46 -1.81
N LYS A 46 1.60 7.55 -1.05
CA LYS A 46 1.78 8.91 -1.59
C LYS A 46 3.14 9.08 -2.23
N ARG A 47 4.22 8.75 -1.50
CA ARG A 47 5.59 8.91 -2.00
C ARG A 47 5.91 7.98 -3.17
N TYR A 48 5.30 6.80 -3.23
CA TYR A 48 5.48 5.86 -4.34
C TYR A 48 4.84 6.39 -5.62
N LEU A 49 3.63 6.98 -5.52
CA LEU A 49 3.00 7.65 -6.66
C LEU A 49 3.84 8.83 -7.14
N GLU A 50 4.33 9.67 -6.22
CA GLU A 50 5.24 10.78 -6.55
C GLU A 50 6.52 10.29 -7.26
N PHE A 51 7.11 9.19 -6.77
CA PHE A 51 8.27 8.54 -7.40
C PHE A 51 7.98 8.04 -8.81
N LYS A 52 6.76 7.59 -9.10
CA LYS A 52 6.29 7.20 -10.44
C LYS A 52 5.87 8.40 -11.30
N GLY A 53 6.08 9.64 -10.84
CA GLY A 53 5.69 10.86 -11.55
C GLY A 53 4.20 11.20 -11.46
N ILE A 54 3.45 10.52 -10.60
CA ILE A 54 2.01 10.70 -10.41
C ILE A 54 1.78 11.65 -9.23
N LYS A 55 1.23 12.83 -9.49
CA LYS A 55 0.85 13.78 -8.44
C LYS A 55 -0.62 13.55 -8.06
N ALA A 56 -0.84 12.81 -6.98
CA ALA A 56 -2.16 12.69 -6.36
C ALA A 56 -2.36 13.78 -5.30
N ALA A 57 -3.58 14.33 -5.21
CA ALA A 57 -3.92 15.24 -4.11
C ALA A 57 -3.84 14.50 -2.76
N PHE A 58 -3.75 15.23 -1.64
CA PHE A 58 -3.67 14.60 -0.32
C PHE A 58 -4.90 13.72 -0.02
N SER A 59 -6.10 14.26 -0.24
CA SER A 59 -7.37 13.52 -0.07
C SER A 59 -7.49 12.29 -0.97
N GLU A 60 -6.98 12.39 -2.20
CA GLU A 60 -6.93 11.27 -3.14
C GLU A 60 -5.93 10.21 -2.67
N SER A 61 -4.75 10.63 -2.19
CA SER A 61 -3.72 9.71 -1.68
C SER A 61 -4.22 8.89 -0.51
N ASP A 62 -5.00 9.50 0.41
CA ASP A 62 -5.64 8.80 1.52
C ASP A 62 -6.63 7.75 1.00
N GLN A 63 -7.48 8.11 0.04
CA GLN A 63 -8.43 7.17 -0.58
C GLN A 63 -7.74 6.01 -1.29
N ILE A 64 -6.63 6.27 -1.99
CA ILE A 64 -5.82 5.24 -2.63
C ILE A 64 -5.21 4.32 -1.56
N ALA A 65 -4.68 4.88 -0.48
CA ALA A 65 -4.04 4.11 0.58
C ALA A 65 -5.03 3.18 1.29
N GLU A 66 -6.26 3.63 1.58
CA GLU A 66 -7.30 2.75 2.15
C GLU A 66 -7.66 1.59 1.22
N GLN A 67 -7.73 1.85 -0.08
CA GLN A 67 -8.02 0.81 -1.07
C GLN A 67 -6.86 -0.17 -1.23
N VAL A 68 -5.62 0.31 -1.29
CA VAL A 68 -4.41 -0.54 -1.32
C VAL A 68 -4.32 -1.41 -0.06
N LEU A 69 -4.57 -0.82 1.11
CA LEU A 69 -4.63 -1.55 2.38
C LEU A 69 -5.67 -2.68 2.32
N SER A 70 -6.88 -2.36 1.86
CA SER A 70 -7.97 -3.33 1.71
C SER A 70 -7.61 -4.47 0.73
N ARG A 71 -6.93 -4.14 -0.38
CA ARG A 71 -6.45 -5.13 -1.35
C ARG A 71 -5.39 -6.05 -0.75
N PHE A 72 -4.41 -5.51 -0.04
CA PHE A 72 -3.37 -6.30 0.62
C PHE A 72 -3.90 -7.17 1.76
N ILE A 73 -4.93 -6.72 2.47
CA ILE A 73 -5.63 -7.57 3.46
C ILE A 73 -6.33 -8.73 2.75
N LYS A 74 -7.07 -8.45 1.68
CA LYS A 74 -7.79 -9.47 0.91
C LYS A 74 -6.84 -10.51 0.27
N GLU A 75 -5.66 -10.08 -0.16
CA GLU A 75 -4.61 -10.95 -0.71
C GLU A 75 -3.81 -11.71 0.37
N GLY A 76 -4.06 -11.46 1.65
CA GLY A 76 -3.36 -12.12 2.76
C GLY A 76 -1.95 -11.59 3.03
N ILE A 77 -1.53 -10.52 2.35
CA ILE A 77 -0.23 -9.85 2.53
C ILE A 77 -0.21 -9.10 3.87
N LEU A 78 -1.33 -8.51 4.26
CA LEU A 78 -1.50 -7.83 5.55
C LEU A 78 -2.58 -8.53 6.37
N LYS A 79 -2.28 -8.78 7.65
CA LYS A 79 -3.25 -9.35 8.60
C LYS A 79 -3.58 -8.28 9.65
N PRO A 80 -4.84 -7.87 9.82
CA PRO A 80 -5.19 -6.83 10.80
C PRO A 80 -4.86 -7.31 12.23
N LEU A 81 -4.24 -6.43 13.01
CA LEU A 81 -4.03 -6.62 14.45
C LEU A 81 -4.96 -5.71 15.26
N ASP A 82 -5.06 -4.45 14.83
CA ASP A 82 -5.99 -3.46 15.36
C ASP A 82 -6.44 -2.49 14.24
N ASN A 83 -7.12 -1.39 14.60
CA ASN A 83 -7.65 -0.41 13.64
C ASN A 83 -6.58 0.31 12.79
N ASN A 84 -5.33 0.37 13.27
CA ASN A 84 -4.23 1.13 12.67
C ASN A 84 -2.95 0.29 12.46
N THR A 85 -2.92 -0.96 12.90
CA THR A 85 -1.74 -1.83 12.85
C THR A 85 -2.06 -3.15 12.16
N PHE A 86 -1.18 -3.55 11.26
CA PHE A 86 -1.29 -4.78 10.47
C PHE A 86 0.00 -5.57 10.57
N ARG A 87 -0.07 -6.90 10.63
CA ARG A 87 1.10 -7.76 10.52
C ARG A 87 1.39 -8.06 9.05
N LEU A 88 2.63 -7.86 8.62
CA LEU A 88 3.09 -8.27 7.30
C LEU A 88 3.24 -9.80 7.24
N SER A 89 2.63 -10.41 6.23
CA SER A 89 2.70 -11.84 5.93
C SER A 89 3.35 -11.98 4.56
N LEU A 90 4.66 -12.26 4.53
CA LEU A 90 5.40 -12.50 3.28
C LEU A 90 5.36 -13.97 2.85
N GLU A 91 4.46 -14.76 3.44
CA GLU A 91 4.26 -16.16 3.03
C GLU A 91 3.81 -16.17 1.57
N SER A 92 4.72 -16.67 0.73
CA SER A 92 4.50 -16.91 -0.69
C SER A 92 3.45 -18.03 -0.79
N ASN A 93 2.29 -17.74 -1.36
CA ASN A 93 1.49 -18.80 -1.97
C ASN A 93 2.12 -19.17 -3.32
#